data_AF-X1INM6-F1
#
_entry.id   AF-X1INM6-F1
#
_cell.length_a   1.000
_cell.length_b   1.000
_cell.length_c   1.000
_cell.angle_alpha   90.00
_cell.angle_beta   90.00
_cell.angle_gamma   90.00
#
_symmetry.space_group_name_H-M   'P 1'
#
loop_
_entity.id
_entity.type
_entity.pdbx_description
1 polymer ?
#
loop_
_entity_poly.entity_id
_entity_poly.type
_entity_poly.pdbx_seq_one_letter_code
_entity_poly.pdbx_strand_id
1 'polypeptide(L)'
;MKALDLAENSSPAGNTGINIYLNTRVGYIYYEKKKYSQAIEYLGMAEKISPRNAEVAYYLGMSYDKIGEKEKAREFLLRVVEFAPQSDFAREAEKKLKKLNK
;
A
#
# COMPACT_ATOMS: atom_id res chain seq x y z
N MET A 1 -31.61 -18.06 -13.62
CA MET A 1 -31.26 -16.87 -12.78
C MET A 1 -31.94 -17.10 -11.44
N LYS A 2 -31.29 -17.24 -10.29
CA LYS A 2 -30.15 -16.47 -9.76
C LYS A 2 -29.25 -17.38 -8.92
N ALA A 3 -28.12 -17.79 -9.47
CA ALA A 3 -26.99 -18.31 -8.70
C ALA A 3 -26.02 -17.17 -8.29
N LEU A 4 -26.31 -15.93 -8.69
CA LEU A 4 -25.49 -14.75 -8.37
C LEU A 4 -25.81 -14.13 -7.00
N ASP A 5 -27.03 -14.26 -6.48
CA ASP A 5 -27.44 -13.60 -5.23
C ASP A 5 -26.86 -14.26 -3.94
N LEU A 6 -26.20 -15.41 -4.05
CA LEU A 6 -25.59 -16.09 -2.89
C LEU A 6 -24.11 -15.68 -2.66
N ALA A 7 -23.46 -15.04 -3.64
CA ALA A 7 -22.07 -14.59 -3.48
C ALA A 7 -21.97 -13.25 -2.72
N GLU A 8 -23.01 -12.41 -2.79
CA GLU A 8 -23.07 -11.11 -2.11
C GLU A 8 -23.31 -11.22 -0.59
N ASN A 9 -23.67 -12.40 -0.08
CA ASN A 9 -23.92 -12.65 1.34
C ASN A 9 -22.75 -13.32 2.09
N SER A 10 -21.55 -13.37 1.49
CA SER A 10 -20.33 -13.69 2.24
C SER A 10 -19.95 -12.46 3.07
N SER A 11 -20.01 -12.60 4.40
CA SER A 11 -19.78 -11.55 5.40
C SER A 11 -18.71 -10.51 4.96
N PRO A 12 -18.93 -9.19 5.14
CA PRO A 12 -17.95 -8.16 4.76
C PRO A 12 -16.53 -8.45 5.29
N ALA A 13 -16.42 -9.13 6.43
CA ALA A 13 -15.16 -9.54 7.05
C ALA A 13 -14.37 -10.58 6.24
N GLY A 14 -15.01 -11.49 5.51
CA GLY A 14 -14.35 -12.58 4.78
C GLY A 14 -13.63 -12.12 3.51
N ASN A 15 -14.21 -11.15 2.80
CA ASN A 15 -13.66 -10.63 1.54
C ASN A 15 -12.65 -9.50 1.75
N THR A 16 -12.69 -8.83 2.90
CA THR A 16 -11.83 -7.68 3.22
C THR A 16 -10.35 -8.06 3.24
N GLY A 17 -9.98 -9.18 3.90
CA GLY A 17 -8.60 -9.65 3.95
C GLY A 17 -8.04 -10.07 2.59
N ILE A 18 -8.85 -10.77 1.79
CA ILE A 18 -8.49 -11.19 0.43
C ILE A 18 -8.28 -9.97 -0.47
N ASN A 19 -9.16 -8.97 -0.38
CA ASN A 19 -9.06 -7.74 -1.16
C ASN A 19 -7.83 -6.91 -0.78
N ILE A 20 -7.48 -6.83 0.51
CA ILE A 20 -6.20 -6.20 0.94
C ILE A 20 -5.04 -6.94 0.28
N TYR A 21 -4.96 -8.26 0.45
CA TYR A 21 -3.86 -9.06 -0.09
C TYR A 21 -3.72 -8.92 -1.60
N LEU A 22 -4.81 -9.11 -2.36
CA LEU A 22 -4.79 -9.04 -3.82
C LEU A 22 -4.35 -7.65 -4.31
N ASN A 23 -4.94 -6.59 -3.75
CA ASN A 23 -4.58 -5.22 -4.13
C ASN A 23 -3.13 -4.88 -3.77
N THR A 24 -2.64 -5.31 -2.60
CA THR A 24 -1.22 -5.16 -2.23
C THR A 24 -0.30 -5.87 -3.22
N ARG A 25 -0.61 -7.13 -3.56
CA ARG A 25 0.21 -7.93 -4.49
C ARG A 25 0.21 -7.34 -5.90
N VAL A 26 -0.94 -6.90 -6.41
CA VAL A 26 -1.04 -6.26 -7.73
C VAL A 26 -0.30 -4.93 -7.73
N GLY A 27 -0.48 -4.12 -6.68
CA GLY A 27 0.23 -2.86 -6.49
C GLY A 27 1.75 -3.02 -6.48
N TYR A 28 2.25 -4.00 -5.73
CA TYR A 28 3.67 -4.37 -5.72
C TYR A 28 4.17 -4.78 -7.12
N ILE A 29 3.43 -5.61 -7.86
CA ILE A 29 3.81 -6.01 -9.22
C ILE A 29 3.92 -4.79 -10.15
N TYR A 30 3.00 -3.82 -10.05
CA TYR A 30 3.09 -2.59 -10.83
C TYR A 30 4.28 -1.73 -10.42
N TYR A 31 4.60 -1.66 -9.13
CA TYR A 31 5.79 -0.99 -8.63
C TYR A 31 7.07 -1.60 -9.22
N GLU A 32 7.22 -2.93 -9.20
CA GLU A 32 8.38 -3.63 -9.79
C GLU A 32 8.48 -3.40 -11.31
N LYS A 33 7.33 -3.28 -11.98
CA LYS A 33 7.25 -2.92 -13.42
C LYS A 33 7.48 -1.43 -13.68
N LYS A 34 7.84 -0.64 -12.66
CA LYS A 34 8.04 0.83 -12.72
C LYS A 34 6.81 1.61 -13.17
N LYS A 35 5.61 1.01 -13.06
CA LYS A 35 4.33 1.63 -13.39
C LYS A 35 3.69 2.23 -12.14
N TYR A 36 4.33 3.26 -11.61
CA TYR A 36 4.06 3.76 -10.27
C TYR A 36 2.64 4.33 -10.08
N SER A 37 2.05 4.96 -11.10
CA SER A 37 0.66 5.45 -11.00
C SER A 37 -0.35 4.31 -10.81
N GLN A 38 -0.13 3.18 -11.49
CA GLN A 38 -0.97 1.98 -11.31
C GLN A 38 -0.69 1.33 -9.95
N ALA A 39 0.57 1.32 -9.50
CA ALA A 39 0.90 0.86 -8.16
C ALA A 39 0.12 1.66 -7.10
N ILE A 40 0.09 2.99 -7.21
CA ILE A 40 -0.66 3.88 -6.32
C ILE A 40 -2.16 3.57 -6.33
N GLU A 41 -2.74 3.30 -7.49
CA GLU A 41 -4.17 2.97 -7.61
C GLU A 41 -4.53 1.73 -6.79
N TYR A 42 -3.85 0.60 -7.02
CA TYR A 42 -4.14 -0.65 -6.32
C TYR A 42 -3.74 -0.59 -4.84
N LEU A 43 -2.57 -0.02 -4.53
CA LEU A 43 -2.17 0.13 -3.13
C LEU A 43 -3.10 1.07 -2.35
N GLY A 44 -3.66 2.10 -3.00
CA GLY A 44 -4.65 2.98 -2.41
C GLY A 44 -5.98 2.27 -2.10
N MET A 45 -6.37 1.28 -2.91
CA MET A 45 -7.51 0.42 -2.56
C MET A 45 -7.22 -0.42 -1.32
N ALA A 46 -6.02 -0.97 -1.18
CA ALA A 46 -5.61 -1.70 0.02
C ALA A 46 -5.53 -0.79 1.26
N GLU A 47 -5.02 0.45 1.09
CA GLU A 47 -4.86 1.43 2.17
C GLU A 47 -6.19 1.86 2.77
N LYS A 48 -7.21 2.10 1.94
CA LYS A 48 -8.57 2.44 2.40
C LYS A 48 -9.15 1.39 3.35
N ILE A 49 -8.76 0.13 3.16
CA ILE A 49 -9.25 -1.00 3.96
C ILE A 49 -8.33 -1.24 5.17
N SER A 50 -7.02 -1.11 5.00
CA SER A 50 -6.01 -1.34 6.03
C SER A 50 -5.02 -0.17 6.10
N PRO A 51 -5.41 0.97 6.70
CA PRO A 51 -4.61 2.19 6.70
C PRO A 51 -3.31 2.09 7.52
N ARG A 52 -3.18 1.06 8.35
CA ARG A 52 -1.99 0.78 9.17
C ARG A 52 -1.15 -0.39 8.66
N ASN A 53 -1.36 -0.81 7.40
CA ASN A 53 -0.54 -1.84 6.78
C ASN A 53 0.82 -1.25 6.34
N ALA A 54 1.90 -1.71 6.97
CA ALA A 54 3.25 -1.20 6.73
C ALA A 54 3.77 -1.45 5.30
N GLU A 55 3.45 -2.61 4.71
CA GLU A 55 3.84 -2.95 3.34
C GLU A 55 3.16 -2.01 2.34
N VAL A 56 1.84 -1.82 2.50
CA VAL A 56 1.03 -0.93 1.65
C VAL A 56 1.54 0.51 1.74
N ALA A 57 1.72 1.03 2.95
CA ALA A 57 2.23 2.38 3.16
C ALA A 57 3.65 2.56 2.60
N TYR A 58 4.51 1.55 2.75
CA TYR A 58 5.86 1.59 2.20
C TYR A 58 5.85 1.68 0.67
N TYR A 59 5.13 0.80 -0.01
CA TYR A 59 5.07 0.83 -1.47
C TYR A 59 4.34 2.07 -2.02
N LEU A 60 3.35 2.62 -1.30
CA LEU A 60 2.77 3.93 -1.64
C LEU A 60 3.82 5.03 -1.55
N GLY A 61 4.54 5.11 -0.44
CA GLY A 61 5.59 6.11 -0.23
C GLY A 61 6.67 6.03 -1.30
N MET A 62 7.12 4.83 -1.63
CA MET A 62 8.09 4.59 -2.70
C MET A 62 7.52 4.93 -4.09
N SER A 63 6.25 4.61 -4.37
CA SER A 63 5.64 4.94 -5.65
C SER A 63 5.45 6.44 -5.85
N TYR A 64 5.02 7.17 -4.80
CA TYR A 64 4.92 8.62 -4.83
C TYR A 64 6.27 9.30 -5.06
N ASP A 65 7.33 8.81 -4.42
CA ASP A 65 8.69 9.31 -4.65
C ASP A 65 9.10 9.17 -6.12
N LYS A 66 8.78 8.03 -6.72
CA LYS A 66 9.15 7.73 -8.12
C LYS A 66 8.42 8.58 -9.15
N ILE A 67 7.27 9.16 -8.80
CA ILE A 67 6.55 10.12 -9.65
C ILE A 67 6.81 11.58 -9.28
N GLY A 68 7.71 11.84 -8.31
CA GLY A 68 8.11 13.19 -7.91
C GLY A 68 7.25 13.84 -6.82
N GLU A 69 6.24 13.13 -6.30
CA GLU A 69 5.36 13.60 -5.23
C GLU A 69 6.03 13.41 -3.86
N LYS A 70 7.07 14.19 -3.58
CA LYS A 70 7.96 13.99 -2.42
C LYS A 70 7.26 14.14 -1.07
N GLU A 71 6.28 15.02 -0.98
CA GLU A 71 5.52 15.30 0.24
C GLU A 71 4.67 14.07 0.63
N LYS A 72 3.93 13.51 -0.34
CA LYS A 72 3.16 12.27 -0.14
C LYS A 72 4.09 11.08 0.12
N ALA A 73 5.22 11.01 -0.57
CA ALA A 73 6.21 9.98 -0.31
C ALA A 73 6.66 9.99 1.15
N ARG A 74 7.01 11.17 1.66
CA ARG A 74 7.40 11.37 3.06
C ARG A 74 6.27 11.01 4.02
N GLU A 75 5.05 11.47 3.76
CA GLU A 75 3.89 11.17 4.59
C GLU A 75 3.72 9.67 4.79
N PHE A 76 3.65 8.91 3.69
CA PHE A 76 3.45 7.46 3.76
C PHE A 76 4.63 6.73 4.40
N LEU A 77 5.88 7.14 4.11
CA LEU A 77 7.06 6.53 4.75
C LEU A 77 7.13 6.80 6.25
N LEU A 78 6.68 7.97 6.72
CA LEU A 78 6.60 8.27 8.17
C LEU A 78 5.58 7.37 8.88
N ARG A 79 4.42 7.11 8.26
CA ARG A 79 3.41 6.18 8.79
C ARG A 79 3.98 4.76 8.98
N VAL A 80 4.86 4.30 8.09
CA VAL A 80 5.52 2.98 8.23
C VAL A 80 6.35 2.93 9.52
N VAL A 81 7.14 3.97 9.78
CA VAL A 81 7.99 4.08 10.98
C VAL A 81 7.13 4.18 12.24
N GLU A 82 6.00 4.89 12.17
CA GLU A 82 5.07 5.04 13.29
C GLU A 82 4.37 3.73 13.66
N PHE A 83 3.83 3.00 12.68
CA PHE A 83 2.97 1.85 12.95
C PHE A 83 3.74 0.53 13.08
N ALA A 84 4.91 0.41 12.44
CA ALA A 84 5.70 -0.82 12.44
C ALA A 84 7.21 -0.55 12.61
N PRO A 85 7.65 0.13 13.68
CA PRO A 85 9.03 0.62 13.85
C PRO A 85 10.10 -0.48 13.81
N GLN A 86 9.76 -1.73 14.15
CA GLN A 86 10.71 -2.86 14.14
C GLN A 86 10.69 -3.67 12.83
N SER A 87 9.88 -3.27 11.85
CA SER A 87 9.76 -3.97 10.58
C SER A 87 10.89 -3.64 9.61
N ASP A 88 11.15 -4.55 8.67
CA ASP A 88 12.06 -4.30 7.54
C ASP A 88 11.64 -3.08 6.74
N PHE A 89 10.32 -2.90 6.55
CA PHE A 89 9.77 -1.73 5.88
C PHE A 89 10.10 -0.43 6.60
N ALA A 90 10.06 -0.39 7.94
CA ALA A 90 10.45 0.80 8.68
C ALA A 90 11.95 1.11 8.52
N ARG A 91 12.81 0.09 8.56
CA ARG A 91 14.26 0.26 8.32
C ARG A 91 14.56 0.84 6.93
N GLU A 92 13.87 0.35 5.90
CA GLU A 92 14.01 0.89 4.54
C GLU A 92 13.37 2.28 4.39
N ALA A 93 12.22 2.52 5.03
CA ALA A 93 11.55 3.81 5.04
C ALA A 93 12.44 4.90 5.66
N GLU A 94 13.08 4.63 6.80
CA GLU A 94 14.02 5.55 7.44
C GLU A 94 15.21 5.91 6.53
N LYS A 95 15.79 4.90 5.86
CA LYS A 95 16.87 5.12 4.88
C LYS A 95 16.40 6.04 3.75
N LYS A 96 15.16 5.84 3.27
CA LYS A 96 14.59 6.65 2.20
C LYS A 96 14.29 8.08 2.66
N LEU A 97 13.70 8.26 3.84
CA LEU A 97 13.40 9.55 4.45
C LEU A 97 14.66 10.41 4.64
N LYS A 98 15.77 9.80 5.08
CA LYS A 98 17.08 10.48 5.18
C LYS A 98 17.56 11.04 3.85
N LYS A 99 17.24 10.39 2.72
CA LYS A 99 17.58 10.85 1.37
C LYS A 99 16.64 11.95 0.86
N LEU A 100 15.37 11.93 1.27
CA LEU A 100 14.37 12.95 0.90
C LEU A 100 14.56 14.29 1.64
N ASN A 101 15.34 14.29 2.73
CA ASN A 101 15.69 15.47 3.53
C ASN A 101 16.98 16.19 3.09
N LYS A 102 17.69 15.62 2.11
CA LYS A 102 18.90 16.21 1.53
C LYS A 102 18.54 16.91 0.23
#